data_AF-A0A934R7T2-F1
#
_entry.id   AF-A0A934R7T2-F1
#
_cell.length_a   1.000
_cell.length_b   1.000
_cell.length_c   1.000
_cell.angle_alpha   90.00
_cell.angle_beta   90.00
_cell.angle_gamma   90.00
#
_symmetry.space_group_name_H-M   'P 1'
#
loop_
_entity.id
_entity.type
_entity.pdbx_description
1 polymer ?
#
loop_
_entity_poly.entity_id
_entity_poly.type
_entity_poly.pdbx_seq_one_letter_code
_entity_poly.pdbx_strand_id
1 'polypeptide(L)'
;MLFFITGLVISGVTAFPLLMELRFLSDLLGVGSATSSDGHTGLAFWILTVRLGLEATYSDYPWIGYGTDWLAFGHLVIAGFFIGPMIDPRTSRSAILTGITACVAVIPLAMICGPHPRDPVLLAAHRLFVRHHRNHPAALLSQTAQVDGSREMKGPRQEYPAAAC
;
A
#
# COMPACT_ATOMS: atom_id res chain seq x y z
N MET A 1 -26.73 -3.04 15.60
CA MET A 1 -26.62 -1.79 14.80
C MET A 1 -25.47 -0.92 15.28
N LEU A 2 -25.42 -0.51 16.56
CA LEU A 2 -24.30 0.28 17.08
C LEU A 2 -22.92 -0.35 16.80
N PHE A 3 -22.73 -1.64 17.12
CA PHE A 3 -21.50 -2.38 16.80
C PHE A 3 -21.10 -2.34 15.32
N PHE A 4 -22.09 -2.41 14.42
CA PHE A 4 -21.85 -2.38 12.98
C PHE A 4 -21.40 -0.99 12.52
N ILE A 5 -22.04 0.06 13.02
CA ILE A 5 -21.67 1.45 12.73
C ILE A 5 -20.28 1.77 13.28
N THR A 6 -19.98 1.37 14.52
CA THR A 6 -18.63 1.56 15.08
C THR A 6 -17.59 0.78 14.29
N GLY A 7 -17.90 -0.45 13.85
CA GLY A 7 -17.03 -1.23 12.97
C GLY A 7 -16.77 -0.57 11.63
N LEU A 8 -17.80 0.00 10.98
CA LEU A 8 -17.65 0.75 9.73
C LEU A 8 -16.78 2.00 9.92
N VAL A 9 -16.98 2.74 11.01
CA VAL A 9 -16.16 3.93 11.31
C VAL A 9 -14.71 3.54 11.53
N ILE A 10 -14.44 2.54 12.37
CA ILE A 10 -13.07 2.04 12.60
C ILE A 10 -12.45 1.57 11.29
N SER A 11 -13.17 0.75 10.51
CA SER A 11 -12.71 0.25 9.21
C SER A 11 -12.39 1.36 8.20
N GLY A 12 -13.18 2.44 8.20
CA GLY A 12 -12.90 3.61 7.37
C GLY A 12 -11.66 4.36 7.84
N VAL A 13 -11.54 4.58 9.15
CA VAL A 13 -10.41 5.32 9.75
C VAL A 13 -9.08 4.59 9.54
N THR A 14 -9.06 3.26 9.62
CA THR A 14 -7.84 2.44 9.35
C THR A 14 -7.33 2.56 7.92
N ALA A 15 -8.19 2.95 6.97
CA ALA A 15 -7.80 3.12 5.57
C ALA A 15 -6.98 4.41 5.32
N PHE A 16 -6.98 5.39 6.23
CA PHE A 16 -6.15 6.60 6.11
C PHE A 16 -4.66 6.33 6.36
N PRO A 17 -4.24 5.69 7.48
CA PRO A 17 -2.84 5.34 7.73
C PRO A 17 -2.48 3.92 7.28
N LEU A 18 -3.03 3.43 6.16
CA LEU A 18 -2.94 2.02 5.76
C LEU A 18 -1.48 1.51 5.67
N LEU A 19 -0.57 2.30 5.10
CA LEU A 19 0.85 1.91 5.01
C LEU A 19 1.53 1.88 6.39
N MET A 20 1.19 2.81 7.27
CA MET A 20 1.74 2.87 8.63
C MET A 20 1.27 1.67 9.46
N GLU A 21 -0.01 1.31 9.37
CA GLU A 21 -0.56 0.14 10.04
C GLU A 21 0.11 -1.15 9.56
N LEU A 22 0.34 -1.29 8.24
CA LEU A 22 1.04 -2.46 7.69
C LEU A 22 2.50 -2.53 8.13
N ARG A 23 3.19 -1.39 8.25
CA ARG A 23 4.56 -1.34 8.82
C ARG A 23 4.56 -1.82 10.26
N PHE A 24 3.64 -1.29 11.09
CA PHE A 24 3.49 -1.71 12.47
C PHE A 24 3.19 -3.21 12.60
N LEU A 25 2.30 -3.73 11.75
CA LEU A 25 1.97 -5.17 11.71
C LEU A 25 3.20 -6.00 11.33
N SER A 26 4.00 -5.54 10.36
CA SER A 26 5.21 -6.24 9.93
C SER A 26 6.31 -6.24 10.99
N ASP A 27 6.43 -5.15 11.77
CA ASP A 27 7.34 -5.06 12.91
C ASP A 27 6.88 -6.02 14.02
N LEU A 28 5.58 -6.09 14.29
CA LEU A 28 5.00 -7.00 15.29
C LEU A 28 5.23 -8.48 14.93
N LEU A 29 5.21 -8.82 13.64
CA LEU A 29 5.54 -10.15 13.14
C LEU A 29 7.06 -10.45 13.15
N GLY A 30 7.90 -9.49 13.54
CA GLY A 30 9.36 -9.63 13.54
C GLY A 30 10.01 -9.59 12.15
N VAL A 31 9.25 -9.17 11.13
CA VAL A 31 9.68 -9.10 9.72
C VAL A 31 9.81 -7.65 9.21
N GLY A 32 9.80 -6.69 10.12
CA GLY A 32 9.90 -5.26 9.86
C GLY A 32 11.03 -4.87 8.92
N SER A 33 12.24 -5.38 9.20
CA SER A 33 13.46 -5.09 8.45
C SER A 33 13.61 -5.90 7.15
N ALA A 34 12.67 -6.77 6.81
CA ALA A 34 12.78 -7.59 5.60
C ALA A 34 12.58 -6.73 4.35
N THR A 35 13.53 -6.79 3.41
CA THR A 35 13.51 -6.03 2.15
C THR A 35 12.91 -6.83 0.98
N SER A 36 12.58 -8.10 1.20
CA SER A 36 11.95 -9.00 0.22
C SER A 36 11.02 -9.99 0.92
N SER A 37 9.92 -10.36 0.27
CA SER A 37 9.01 -11.40 0.76
C SER A 37 9.58 -12.82 0.65
N ASP A 38 10.63 -12.99 -0.16
CA ASP A 38 11.33 -14.26 -0.35
C ASP A 38 11.84 -14.85 0.98
N GLY A 39 11.57 -16.13 1.21
CA GLY A 39 11.97 -16.86 2.42
C GLY A 39 10.91 -16.90 3.54
N HIS A 40 9.80 -16.15 3.40
CA HIS A 40 8.66 -16.22 4.31
C HIS A 40 7.54 -17.07 3.70
N THR A 41 6.68 -17.65 4.54
CA THR A 41 5.53 -18.44 4.09
C THR A 41 4.25 -18.00 4.80
N GLY A 42 3.10 -18.34 4.20
CA GLY A 42 1.79 -18.05 4.76
C GLY A 42 1.49 -16.56 4.91
N LEU A 43 1.05 -16.15 6.10
CA LEU A 43 0.56 -14.81 6.37
C LEU A 43 1.68 -13.76 6.37
N ALA A 44 2.87 -14.11 6.86
CA ALA A 44 4.04 -13.21 6.85
C ALA A 44 4.48 -12.87 5.43
N PHE A 45 4.51 -13.86 4.52
CA PHE A 45 4.77 -13.65 3.10
C PHE A 45 3.78 -12.67 2.47
N TRP A 46 2.49 -12.88 2.75
CA TRP A 46 1.43 -12.06 2.17
C TRP A 46 1.47 -10.61 2.69
N ILE A 47 1.60 -10.41 4.00
CA ILE A 47 1.74 -9.06 4.59
C ILE A 47 2.94 -8.34 3.98
N LEU A 48 4.09 -9.02 3.89
CA LEU A 48 5.31 -8.41 3.36
C LEU A 48 5.19 -8.07 1.87
N THR A 49 4.51 -8.92 1.10
CA THR A 49 4.21 -8.66 -0.31
C THR A 49 3.31 -7.42 -0.47
N VAL A 50 2.26 -7.30 0.33
CA VAL A 50 1.36 -6.14 0.28
C VAL A 50 2.07 -4.87 0.75
N ARG A 51 2.85 -4.94 1.84
CA ARG A 51 3.63 -3.80 2.35
C ARG A 51 4.62 -3.27 1.30
N LEU A 52 5.46 -4.14 0.74
CA LEU A 52 6.45 -3.75 -0.26
C LEU A 52 5.79 -3.22 -1.54
N GLY A 53 4.68 -3.82 -1.97
CA GLY A 53 3.91 -3.35 -3.11
C GLY A 53 3.32 -1.95 -2.90
N LEU A 54 2.77 -1.68 -1.71
CA LEU A 54 2.26 -0.36 -1.34
C LEU A 54 3.38 0.68 -1.22
N GLU A 55 4.53 0.32 -0.62
CA GLU A 55 5.68 1.23 -0.51
C GLU A 55 6.19 1.67 -1.89
N ALA A 56 6.35 0.72 -2.81
CA ALA A 56 6.74 1.02 -4.19
C ALA A 56 5.68 1.87 -4.90
N THR A 57 4.39 1.53 -4.75
CA THR A 57 3.30 2.26 -5.40
C THR A 57 3.19 3.69 -4.88
N TYR A 58 3.29 3.92 -3.57
CA TYR A 58 3.20 5.26 -3.01
C TYR A 58 4.45 6.10 -3.30
N SER A 59 5.62 5.47 -3.45
CA SER A 59 6.84 6.13 -3.92
C SER A 59 6.72 6.61 -5.37
N ASP A 60 6.25 5.73 -6.26
CA ASP A 60 6.19 6.02 -7.70
C ASP A 60 4.92 6.82 -8.10
N TYR A 61 3.81 6.58 -7.39
CA TYR A 61 2.49 7.12 -7.68
C TYR A 61 1.77 7.59 -6.39
N PRO A 62 2.25 8.67 -5.74
CA PRO A 62 1.70 9.12 -4.45
C PRO A 62 0.21 9.51 -4.51
N TRP A 63 -0.30 9.89 -5.69
CA TRP A 63 -1.71 10.21 -5.90
C TRP A 63 -2.66 9.02 -5.73
N ILE A 64 -2.17 7.77 -5.79
CA ILE A 64 -2.99 6.57 -5.53
C ILE A 64 -3.51 6.55 -4.09
N GLY A 65 -2.80 7.17 -3.14
CA GLY A 65 -3.27 7.32 -1.76
C GLY A 65 -4.63 8.05 -1.66
N TYR A 66 -4.93 8.93 -2.61
CA TYR A 66 -6.24 9.57 -2.67
C TYR A 66 -7.37 8.56 -2.95
N GLY A 67 -7.09 7.49 -3.70
CA GLY A 67 -8.05 6.40 -3.93
C GLY A 67 -8.40 5.64 -2.64
N THR A 68 -7.42 5.45 -1.75
CA THR A 68 -7.68 4.84 -0.43
C THR A 68 -8.47 5.77 0.48
N ASP A 69 -8.29 7.10 0.36
CA ASP A 69 -9.08 8.09 1.11
C ASP A 69 -10.57 8.08 0.69
N TRP A 70 -10.86 7.89 -0.61
CA TRP A 70 -12.25 7.73 -1.08
C TRP A 70 -12.91 6.47 -0.53
N LEU A 71 -12.13 5.39 -0.41
CA LEU A 71 -12.60 4.13 0.17
C LEU A 71 -12.95 4.33 1.66
N ALA A 72 -12.09 5.06 2.39
CA ALA A 72 -12.35 5.48 3.77
C ALA A 72 -13.63 6.31 3.89
N PHE A 73 -13.78 7.31 3.02
CA PHE A 73 -14.97 8.15 2.97
C PHE A 73 -16.25 7.34 2.72
N GLY A 74 -16.22 6.36 1.81
CA GLY A 74 -17.36 5.47 1.55
C GLY A 74 -17.85 4.76 2.82
N HIS A 75 -16.95 4.28 3.67
CA HIS A 75 -17.31 3.64 4.93
C HIS A 75 -18.01 4.60 5.90
N LEU A 76 -17.52 5.84 5.99
CA LEU A 76 -18.12 6.88 6.84
C LEU A 76 -19.52 7.27 6.34
N VAL A 77 -19.71 7.40 5.02
CA VAL A 77 -21.01 7.68 4.41
C VAL A 77 -21.99 6.55 4.69
N ILE A 78 -21.59 5.29 4.50
CA ILE A 78 -22.42 4.13 4.81
C ILE A 78 -22.77 4.11 6.29
N ALA A 79 -21.82 4.36 7.19
CA ALA A 79 -22.08 4.47 8.63
C ALA A 79 -23.14 5.54 8.95
N GLY A 80 -23.09 6.69 8.26
CA GLY A 80 -24.10 7.74 8.35
C GLY A 80 -25.51 7.29 7.94
N PHE A 81 -25.61 6.51 6.85
CA PHE A 81 -26.90 5.96 6.41
C PHE A 81 -27.53 5.00 7.44
N PHE A 82 -26.74 4.35 8.29
CA PHE A 82 -27.25 3.47 9.34
C PHE A 82 -27.71 4.19 10.63
N ILE A 83 -27.54 5.52 10.71
CA ILE A 83 -28.06 6.33 11.83
C ILE A 83 -29.60 6.35 11.81
N GLY A 84 -30.22 6.49 10.63
CA GLY A 84 -31.69 6.45 10.48
C GLY A 84 -32.33 5.15 11.04
N PRO A 85 -31.84 3.96 10.63
CA PRO A 85 -32.23 2.68 11.22
C PRO A 85 -32.02 2.54 12.73
N MET A 86 -31.09 3.31 13.33
CA MET A 86 -30.87 3.29 14.77
C MET A 86 -31.98 4.03 15.53
N ILE A 87 -32.51 5.11 14.96
CA ILE A 87 -33.53 5.95 15.59
C ILE A 87 -34.92 5.33 15.43
N ASP A 88 -35.29 4.93 14.21
CA ASP A 88 -36.54 4.21 13.93
C ASP A 88 -36.33 3.08 12.91
N PRO A 89 -36.25 1.81 13.37
CA PRO A 89 -36.01 0.68 12.50
C PRO A 89 -37.22 0.31 11.62
N ARG A 90 -38.44 0.70 11.99
CA ARG A 90 -39.65 0.32 11.23
C ARG A 90 -39.73 1.10 9.92
N THR A 91 -39.48 2.40 9.99
CA THR A 91 -39.47 3.29 8.82
C THR A 91 -38.26 2.99 7.91
N SER A 92 -37.17 2.51 8.50
CA SER A 92 -35.90 2.28 7.79
C SER A 92 -35.67 0.83 7.33
N ARG A 93 -36.73 0.00 7.21
CA ARG A 93 -36.61 -1.42 6.83
C ARG A 93 -35.84 -1.63 5.52
N SER A 94 -36.04 -0.73 4.54
CA SER A 94 -35.34 -0.78 3.25
C SER A 94 -33.82 -0.68 3.42
N ALA A 95 -33.34 0.27 4.22
CA ALA A 95 -31.91 0.47 4.46
C ALA A 95 -31.25 -0.76 5.11
N ILE A 96 -31.94 -1.42 6.06
CA ILE A 96 -31.44 -2.65 6.70
C ILE A 96 -31.34 -3.78 5.67
N LEU A 97 -32.36 -3.98 4.83
CA LEU A 97 -32.36 -5.00 3.79
C LEU A 97 -31.28 -4.75 2.74
N THR A 98 -31.11 -3.50 2.29
CA THR A 98 -30.02 -3.11 1.39
C THR A 98 -28.66 -3.40 2.00
N GLY A 99 -28.48 -3.13 3.30
CA GLY A 99 -27.27 -3.47 4.04
C GLY A 99 -26.96 -4.96 4.02
N ILE A 100 -27.94 -5.80 4.34
CA ILE A 100 -27.79 -7.26 4.32
C ILE A 100 -27.43 -7.74 2.91
N THR A 101 -28.14 -7.24 1.89
CA THR A 101 -27.85 -7.58 0.48
C THR A 101 -26.45 -7.15 0.08
N ALA A 102 -25.98 -5.97 0.49
CA ALA A 102 -24.62 -5.51 0.22
C ALA A 102 -23.57 -6.43 0.87
N CYS A 103 -23.80 -6.86 2.12
CA CYS A 103 -22.92 -7.81 2.81
C CYS A 103 -22.84 -9.15 2.06
N VAL A 104 -23.97 -9.67 1.55
CA VAL A 104 -23.98 -10.91 0.76
C VAL A 104 -23.32 -10.71 -0.61
N ALA A 105 -23.54 -9.56 -1.25
CA ALA A 105 -23.01 -9.23 -2.57
C ALA A 105 -21.48 -9.00 -2.58
N VAL A 106 -20.87 -8.72 -1.42
CA VAL A 106 -19.41 -8.55 -1.35
C VAL A 106 -18.65 -9.86 -1.64
N ILE A 107 -19.23 -11.02 -1.31
CA ILE A 107 -18.60 -12.33 -1.53
C ILE A 107 -18.40 -12.63 -3.03
N PRO A 108 -19.44 -12.59 -3.88
CA PRO A 108 -19.25 -12.81 -5.31
C PRO A 108 -18.38 -11.73 -5.95
N LEU A 109 -18.47 -10.47 -5.49
CA LEU A 109 -17.60 -9.39 -5.98
C LEU A 109 -16.12 -9.69 -5.69
N ALA A 110 -15.79 -10.14 -4.48
CA ALA A 110 -14.43 -10.53 -4.12
C ALA A 110 -13.92 -11.72 -4.94
N MET A 111 -14.79 -12.64 -5.32
CA MET A 111 -14.41 -13.75 -6.20
C MET A 111 -14.13 -13.28 -7.63
N ILE A 112 -14.85 -12.29 -8.15
CA ILE A 112 -14.65 -11.76 -9.51
C ILE A 112 -13.42 -10.84 -9.57
N CYS A 113 -13.26 -9.96 -8.58
CA CYS A 113 -12.18 -8.97 -8.54
C CYS A 113 -10.88 -9.47 -7.88
N GLY A 114 -10.90 -10.68 -7.29
CA GLY A 114 -9.72 -11.32 -6.74
C GLY A 114 -8.72 -11.74 -7.82
N PRO A 115 -7.42 -11.96 -7.46
CA PRO A 115 -6.36 -12.27 -8.41
C PRO A 115 -6.72 -13.51 -9.23
N HIS A 116 -7.13 -13.29 -10.48
CA HIS A 116 -7.32 -14.39 -11.39
C HIS A 116 -5.94 -14.69 -12.01
N PRO A 117 -5.52 -15.96 -12.07
CA PRO A 117 -4.24 -16.32 -12.68
C PRO A 117 -4.08 -15.89 -14.15
N ARG A 118 -5.16 -15.40 -14.77
CA ARG A 118 -5.24 -15.09 -16.20
C ARG A 118 -5.15 -13.60 -16.51
N ASP A 119 -4.90 -12.74 -15.53
CA ASP A 119 -4.95 -11.30 -15.69
C ASP A 119 -3.64 -10.79 -16.31
N PRO A 120 -3.61 -10.36 -17.58
CA PRO A 120 -2.38 -9.96 -18.25
C PRO A 120 -1.75 -8.72 -17.59
N VAL A 121 -2.56 -7.87 -16.96
CA VAL A 121 -2.13 -6.68 -16.23
C VAL A 121 -1.40 -7.05 -14.94
N LEU A 122 -1.92 -8.02 -14.17
CA LEU A 122 -1.28 -8.45 -12.92
C LEU A 122 0.02 -9.21 -13.19
N LEU A 123 0.05 -10.03 -14.25
CA LEU A 123 1.27 -10.71 -14.68
C LEU A 123 2.32 -9.74 -15.21
N ALA A 124 1.90 -8.68 -15.92
CA ALA A 124 2.79 -7.61 -16.39
C ALA A 124 3.31 -6.76 -15.22
N ALA A 125 2.45 -6.38 -14.28
CA ALA A 125 2.84 -5.65 -13.08
C ALA A 125 3.81 -6.46 -12.21
N HIS A 126 3.54 -7.76 -12.02
CA HIS A 126 4.46 -8.68 -11.33
C HIS A 126 5.81 -8.77 -12.05
N ARG A 127 5.81 -8.92 -13.38
CA ARG A 127 7.06 -8.94 -14.18
C ARG A 127 7.83 -7.63 -14.11
N LEU A 128 7.15 -6.49 -14.12
CA LEU A 128 7.75 -5.16 -14.00
C LEU A 128 8.30 -4.92 -12.59
N PHE A 129 7.55 -5.29 -11.55
CA PHE A 129 8.00 -5.22 -10.16
C PHE A 129 9.25 -6.08 -9.94
N VAL A 130 9.24 -7.34 -10.38
CA VAL A 130 10.41 -8.23 -10.33
C VAL A 130 11.59 -7.66 -11.14
N ARG A 131 11.33 -7.07 -12.31
CA ARG A 131 12.39 -6.46 -13.14
C ARG A 131 12.98 -5.22 -12.48
N HIS A 132 12.15 -4.37 -11.88
CA HIS A 132 12.60 -3.17 -11.17
C HIS A 132 13.44 -3.54 -9.93
N HIS A 133 12.98 -4.49 -9.12
CA HIS A 133 13.74 -4.99 -7.96
C HIS A 133 15.07 -5.65 -8.35
N ARG A 134 15.14 -6.34 -9.49
CA ARG A 134 16.39 -6.94 -10.00
C ARG A 134 17.39 -5.91 -10.52
N ASN A 135 16.91 -4.76 -11.01
CA ASN A 135 17.77 -3.73 -11.59
C ASN A 135 18.36 -2.75 -10.55
N HIS A 136 17.74 -2.61 -9.37
CA HIS A 136 18.28 -1.81 -8.25
C HIS A 136 19.67 -2.24 -7.76
N PRO A 137 19.98 -3.54 -7.54
CA PRO A 137 21.35 -3.93 -7.17
C PRO A 137 22.36 -3.70 -8.31
N ALA A 138 21.92 -3.75 -9.57
CA ALA A 138 22.79 -3.49 -10.72
C ALA A 138 23.11 -1.99 -10.89
N ALA A 139 22.15 -1.11 -10.59
CA ALA A 139 22.35 0.34 -10.63
C ALA A 139 23.29 0.84 -9.52
N LEU A 140 23.25 0.22 -8.34
CA LEU A 140 24.19 0.53 -7.26
C LEU A 140 25.62 0.09 -7.60
N LEU A 141 25.80 -1.09 -8.22
CA LEU A 141 27.12 -1.58 -8.64
C LEU A 141 27.75 -0.77 -9.77
N SER A 142 26.97 -0.23 -10.71
CA SER A 142 27.50 0.65 -11.75
C SER A 142 27.86 2.02 -11.18
N GLN A 143 27.10 2.53 -10.22
CA GLN A 143 27.36 3.82 -9.59
C GLN A 143 28.58 3.77 -8.64
N THR A 144 28.78 2.67 -7.89
CA THR A 144 30.01 2.47 -7.12
C THR A 144 31.22 2.30 -8.03
N ALA A 145 31.11 1.57 -9.14
CA ALA A 145 32.19 1.44 -10.12
C ALA A 145 32.56 2.78 -10.80
N GLN A 146 31.57 3.64 -11.07
CA GLN A 146 31.81 4.95 -11.70
C GLN A 146 32.38 5.99 -10.70
N VAL A 147 32.00 5.90 -9.43
CA VAL A 147 32.56 6.73 -8.34
C VAL A 147 33.99 6.31 -7.99
N ASP A 148 34.31 5.02 -8.04
CA ASP A 148 35.66 4.49 -7.79
C ASP A 148 36.64 4.90 -8.91
N GLY A 149 36.25 4.75 -10.18
CA GLY A 149 37.05 5.21 -11.33
C GLY A 149 37.24 6.73 -11.42
N SER A 150 36.36 7.53 -10.78
CA SER A 150 36.50 8.99 -10.73
C SER A 150 37.43 9.48 -9.61
N ARG A 151 37.72 8.66 -8.60
CA ARG A 151 38.62 9.02 -7.48
C ARG A 151 40.09 8.75 -7.81
N GLU A 152 40.41 7.77 -8.66
CA GLU A 152 41.80 7.51 -9.06
C GLU A 152 42.37 8.54 -10.05
N MET A 153 41.53 9.22 -10.84
CA MET A 153 41.97 10.22 -11.84
C MET A 153 42.06 11.67 -11.33
N LYS A 154 42.04 11.92 -10.01
CA LYS A 154 42.17 13.30 -9.50
C LYS A 154 43.07 13.41 -8.27
N GLY A 155 44.38 13.33 -8.50
CA GLY A 155 45.37 13.98 -7.64
C GLY A 155 46.63 14.35 -8.44
N PRO A 156 47.40 15.41 -8.09
CA PRO A 156 47.12 16.52 -7.17
C PRO A 156 47.39 17.92 -7.81
N ARG A 157 47.15 18.95 -6.99
CA ARG A 157 47.66 20.35 -7.08
C ARG A 157 46.80 21.34 -7.85
N GLN A 158 46.03 22.13 -7.11
CA GLN A 158 45.61 23.47 -7.53
C GLN A 158 46.07 24.46 -6.46
N GLU A 159 47.17 25.15 -6.79
CA GLU A 159 47.65 26.36 -6.13
C GLU A 159 46.51 27.40 -6.08
N TYR A 160 46.29 27.97 -4.90
CA TYR A 160 45.47 29.17 -4.74
C TYR A 160 46.38 30.40 -4.88
N PRO A 161 46.16 31.31 -5.85
CA PRO A 161 46.58 32.68 -5.69
C PRO A 161 45.46 33.51 -5.05
N ALA A 162 45.92 34.49 -4.28
CA ALA A 162 45.14 35.44 -3.52
C ALA A 162 44.31 36.41 -4.38
N ALA A 163 43.24 36.90 -3.76
CA ALA A 163 42.74 38.28 -3.76
C ALA A 163 42.67 39.11 -5.07
N ALA A 164 41.47 39.63 -5.36
CA ALA A 164 41.20 41.01 -5.80
C ALA A 164 39.67 41.19 -5.74
N CYS A 165 39.13 41.95 -4.78
CA CYS A 165 38.85 43.40 -4.83
C CYS A 165 37.68 43.75 -5.76
#